data_AF-A0A7S0Q2B0-F1
#
_entry.id   AF-A0A7S0Q2B0-F1
#
_cell.length_a   1.000
_cell.length_b   1.000
_cell.length_c   1.000
_cell.angle_alpha   90.00
_cell.angle_beta   90.00
_cell.angle_gamma   90.00
#
_symmetry.space_group_name_H-M   'P 1'
#
loop_
_entity.id
_entity.type
_entity.pdbx_description
1 polymer ?
#
loop_
_entity_poly.entity_id
_entity_poly.type
_entity_poly.pdbx_seq_one_letter_code
_entity_poly.pdbx_strand_id
1 'polypeptide(L)'
;YRGSVEEVAFALTANHGGGYSFRLCPLSQNISEACFQRTVLKFASSHPWLQYNNQTYQYTETVTLPRFEMPPRVVVDEGTFPVGSQWARNPIPSCRLCDQSACGPGIGMNLSEAFKPGFWMGNQTMYGGQDWFDEERCNQHCAGHNMTACPPGMTQFPEPLPGISGYSGAYSAREGLPYSVVDEVHVPAGLEIGDYLLSWRWDCEQTPQVWQNCADIRIVDGGKEVIKGPTD
;
A
#
# COMPACT_ATOMS: atom_id res chain seq x y z
N TYR A 1 20.72 5.81 0.60
CA TYR A 1 21.65 6.90 0.99
C TYR A 1 20.87 8.18 1.22
N ARG A 2 21.34 9.15 2.02
CA ARG A 2 20.67 10.46 2.06
C ARG A 2 20.95 11.23 0.76
N GLY A 3 19.96 11.94 0.24
CA GLY A 3 20.07 12.73 -1.00
C GLY A 3 20.00 11.92 -2.30
N SER A 4 19.76 10.61 -2.21
CA SER A 4 19.58 9.73 -3.38
C SER A 4 18.11 9.39 -3.61
N VAL A 5 17.87 8.72 -4.74
CA VAL A 5 16.65 7.95 -5.00
C VAL A 5 16.90 6.52 -4.54
N GLU A 6 15.96 5.95 -3.80
CA GLU A 6 16.03 4.58 -3.31
C GLU A 6 14.75 3.82 -3.64
N GLU A 7 14.89 2.50 -3.82
CA GLU A 7 13.76 1.62 -4.05
C GLU A 7 13.08 1.23 -2.73
N VAL A 8 11.75 1.18 -2.77
CA VAL A 8 10.89 0.66 -1.70
C VAL A 8 9.84 -0.25 -2.33
N ALA A 9 9.38 -1.25 -1.59
CA ALA A 9 8.41 -2.20 -2.12
C ALA A 9 7.40 -2.62 -1.06
N PHE A 10 6.20 -2.98 -1.51
CA PHE A 10 5.18 -3.61 -0.69
C PHE A 10 4.49 -4.73 -1.47
N ALA A 11 4.00 -5.73 -0.74
CA ALA A 11 3.19 -6.81 -1.27
C ALA A 11 1.80 -6.75 -0.63
N LEU A 12 0.76 -7.09 -1.39
CA LEU A 12 -0.61 -7.09 -0.89
C LEU A 12 -1.16 -8.52 -0.88
N THR A 13 -1.79 -8.90 0.22
CA THR A 13 -2.60 -10.13 0.28
C THR A 13 -4.05 -9.87 -0.09
N ALA A 14 -4.56 -8.69 0.25
CA ALA A 14 -5.89 -8.22 -0.04
C ALA A 14 -5.80 -6.78 -0.53
N ASN A 15 -6.37 -6.49 -1.68
CA ASN A 15 -6.43 -5.17 -2.29
C ASN A 15 -7.72 -4.46 -1.85
N HIS A 16 -7.57 -3.57 -0.87
CA HIS A 16 -8.64 -2.74 -0.32
C HIS A 16 -8.70 -1.34 -0.99
N GLY A 17 -8.10 -1.19 -2.18
CA GLY A 17 -8.04 0.10 -2.90
C GLY A 17 -7.19 1.15 -2.17
N GLY A 18 -7.57 2.41 -2.22
CA GLY A 18 -6.98 3.45 -1.34
C GLY A 18 -5.60 3.96 -1.74
N GLY A 19 -4.90 4.55 -0.77
CA GLY A 19 -3.67 5.31 -1.01
C GLY A 19 -2.59 5.07 0.04
N TYR A 20 -1.33 5.11 -0.37
CA TYR A 20 -0.19 4.79 0.50
C TYR A 20 0.92 5.84 0.44
N SER A 21 1.74 5.85 1.50
CA SER A 21 2.93 6.70 1.62
C SER A 21 4.06 5.97 2.35
N PHE A 22 5.28 6.43 2.10
CA PHE A 22 6.48 5.98 2.82
C PHE A 22 7.00 7.08 3.72
N ARG A 23 7.36 6.75 4.95
CA ARG A 23 7.63 7.74 6.00
C ARG A 23 8.79 7.29 6.89
N LEU A 24 9.57 8.23 7.41
CA LEU A 24 10.73 7.93 8.26
C LEU A 24 10.56 8.49 9.67
N CYS A 25 10.96 7.72 10.67
CA CYS A 25 11.14 8.18 12.04
C CYS A 25 12.52 7.73 12.57
N PRO A 26 13.40 8.63 13.02
CA PRO A 26 14.69 8.25 13.58
C PRO A 26 14.52 7.47 14.90
N LEU A 27 15.30 6.40 15.05
CA LEU A 27 15.30 5.56 16.27
C LEU A 27 15.91 6.28 17.49
N SER A 28 16.59 7.41 17.28
CA SER A 28 17.05 8.30 18.36
C SER A 28 15.92 9.11 19.01
N GLN A 29 14.71 9.11 18.43
CA GLN A 29 13.54 9.83 18.94
C GLN A 29 12.45 8.86 19.41
N ASN A 30 11.41 9.40 20.07
CA ASN A 30 10.24 8.62 20.43
C ASN A 30 9.40 8.25 19.18
N ILE A 31 9.26 6.95 18.93
CA ILE A 31 8.52 6.42 17.79
C ILE A 31 7.03 6.69 17.96
N SER A 32 6.48 7.49 17.04
CA SER A 32 5.08 7.93 17.06
C SER A 32 4.61 8.31 15.67
N GLU A 33 3.30 8.36 15.45
CA GLU A 33 2.72 8.85 14.19
C GLU A 33 3.16 10.29 13.89
N ALA A 34 3.21 11.14 14.91
CA ALA A 34 3.73 12.51 14.78
C ALA A 34 5.21 12.55 14.37
N CYS A 35 6.01 11.52 14.68
CA CYS A 35 7.37 11.40 14.19
C CYS A 35 7.43 11.08 12.70
N PHE A 36 6.67 10.06 12.25
CA PHE A 36 6.58 9.69 10.84
C PHE A 36 6.05 10.83 9.97
N GLN A 37 5.08 11.60 10.47
CA GLN A 37 4.53 12.77 9.78
C GLN A 37 5.56 13.87 9.53
N ARG A 38 6.67 13.93 10.28
CA ARG A 38 7.74 14.91 10.01
C ARG A 38 8.51 14.60 8.72
N THR A 39 8.51 13.35 8.27
CA THR A 39 9.32 12.92 7.13
C THR A 39 8.55 11.95 6.25
N VAL A 40 7.56 12.47 5.51
CA VAL A 40 6.91 11.74 4.40
C VAL A 40 7.81 11.81 3.17
N LEU A 41 8.23 10.67 2.66
CA LEU A 41 9.08 10.56 1.48
C LEU A 41 8.27 10.86 0.21
N LYS A 42 8.86 11.67 -0.67
CA LYS A 42 8.27 11.97 -1.98
C LYS A 42 8.62 10.87 -2.98
N PHE A 43 7.68 10.54 -3.85
CA PHE A 43 7.95 9.59 -4.94
C PHE A 43 8.87 10.24 -5.97
N ALA A 44 9.89 9.53 -6.42
CA ALA A 44 10.84 10.00 -7.44
C ALA A 44 10.33 9.70 -8.86
N SER A 45 9.39 8.77 -8.99
CA SER A 45 8.73 8.41 -10.24
C SER A 45 7.24 8.20 -10.02
N SER A 46 6.44 8.52 -11.04
CA SER A 46 5.03 8.14 -11.11
C SER A 46 4.82 6.74 -11.68
N HIS A 47 5.87 6.11 -12.23
CA HIS A 47 5.85 4.75 -12.78
C HIS A 47 6.39 3.77 -11.73
N PRO A 48 5.52 2.96 -11.10
CA PRO A 48 5.96 1.84 -10.29
C PRO A 48 6.29 0.62 -11.16
N TRP A 49 6.90 -0.40 -10.56
CA TRP A 49 7.11 -1.71 -11.20
C TRP A 49 6.35 -2.83 -10.47
N LEU A 50 5.96 -3.86 -11.22
CA LEU A 50 5.65 -5.16 -10.67
C LEU A 50 6.92 -6.00 -10.59
N GLN A 51 7.18 -6.57 -9.42
CA GLN A 51 8.25 -7.53 -9.20
C GLN A 51 7.68 -8.84 -8.66
N TYR A 52 7.78 -9.91 -9.45
CA TYR A 52 7.47 -11.26 -9.01
C TYR A 52 8.62 -11.84 -8.19
N ASN A 53 8.37 -12.96 -7.51
CA ASN A 53 9.41 -13.67 -6.77
C ASN A 53 10.58 -14.03 -7.72
N ASN A 54 11.81 -13.71 -7.29
CA ASN A 54 13.04 -13.93 -8.06
C ASN A 54 13.30 -15.42 -8.35
N GLN A 55 12.61 -16.31 -7.64
CA GLN A 55 12.67 -17.75 -7.81
C GLN A 55 11.28 -18.33 -8.08
N THR A 56 10.83 -18.26 -9.33
CA THR A 56 9.60 -18.94 -9.75
C THR A 56 9.94 -20.37 -10.16
N TYR A 57 9.45 -21.35 -9.42
CA TYR A 57 9.70 -22.76 -9.71
C TYR A 57 8.89 -23.21 -10.93
N GLN A 58 9.57 -23.71 -11.95
CA GLN A 58 9.02 -24.26 -13.18
C GLN A 58 9.46 -25.72 -13.30
N TYR A 59 8.70 -26.62 -12.68
CA TYR A 59 8.91 -28.07 -12.63
C TYR A 59 10.28 -28.56 -12.15
N THR A 60 11.34 -28.36 -12.93
CA THR A 60 12.71 -28.80 -12.63
C THR A 60 13.70 -27.64 -12.55
N GLU A 61 13.26 -26.43 -12.90
CA GLU A 61 14.11 -25.25 -12.98
C GLU A 61 13.51 -24.08 -12.21
N THR A 62 14.34 -23.11 -11.87
CA THR A 62 13.90 -21.85 -11.29
C THR A 62 14.10 -20.77 -12.32
N VAL A 63 13.04 -20.04 -12.65
CA VAL A 63 13.11 -18.89 -13.56
C VAL A 63 13.00 -17.59 -12.77
N THR A 64 13.79 -16.60 -13.16
CA THR A 64 13.66 -15.23 -12.68
C THR A 64 12.87 -14.45 -13.71
N LEU A 65 11.72 -13.93 -13.30
CA LEU A 65 10.90 -13.07 -14.16
C LEU A 65 11.50 -11.65 -14.19
N PRO A 66 11.40 -10.93 -15.32
CA PRO A 66 11.76 -9.52 -15.35
C PRO A 66 10.80 -8.70 -14.49
N ARG A 67 11.21 -7.47 -14.13
CA ARG A 67 10.27 -6.46 -13.64
C ARG A 67 9.43 -5.93 -14.80
N PHE A 68 8.18 -5.61 -14.51
CA PHE A 68 7.26 -5.00 -15.48
C PHE A 68 6.94 -3.58 -15.02
N GLU A 69 7.33 -2.59 -15.81
CA GLU A 69 6.97 -1.19 -15.55
C GLU A 69 5.46 -1.00 -15.76
N MET A 70 4.81 -0.35 -14.81
CA MET A 70 3.41 0.04 -14.92
C MET A 70 3.29 1.46 -15.47
N PRO A 71 2.18 1.81 -16.14
CA PRO A 71 1.91 3.19 -16.53
C PRO A 71 1.87 4.12 -15.31
N PRO A 72 1.96 5.45 -15.51
CA PRO A 72 1.90 6.41 -14.42
C PRO A 72 0.67 6.19 -13.53
N ARG A 73 0.90 6.05 -12.23
CA ARG A 73 -0.18 6.05 -11.24
C ARG A 73 -0.49 7.47 -10.76
N VAL A 74 -1.64 7.62 -10.10
CA VAL A 74 -2.01 8.87 -9.45
C VAL A 74 -1.15 9.08 -8.21
N VAL A 75 -0.40 10.18 -8.20
CA VAL A 75 0.31 10.72 -7.03
C VAL A 75 -0.34 12.03 -6.66
N VAL A 76 -0.67 12.20 -5.38
CA VAL A 76 -1.37 13.38 -4.85
C VAL A 76 -0.44 14.12 -3.90
N ASP A 77 -0.28 15.41 -4.15
CA ASP A 77 0.54 16.34 -3.35
C ASP A 77 -0.21 17.61 -2.92
N GLU A 78 -1.40 17.84 -3.47
CA GLU A 78 -2.33 18.89 -3.06
C GLU A 78 -3.38 18.35 -2.07
N GLY A 79 -3.75 19.17 -1.08
CA GLY A 79 -4.75 18.79 -0.08
C GLY A 79 -4.32 17.64 0.84
N THR A 80 -3.01 17.36 0.92
CA THR A 80 -2.45 16.26 1.72
C THR A 80 -2.29 16.64 3.20
N PHE A 81 -2.25 15.61 4.05
CA PHE A 81 -1.85 15.75 5.45
C PHE A 81 -0.67 14.82 5.77
N PRO A 82 0.45 15.35 6.29
CA PRO A 82 0.74 16.78 6.52
C PRO A 82 0.78 17.59 5.23
N VAL A 83 0.51 18.89 5.32
CA VAL A 83 0.46 19.77 4.14
C VAL A 83 1.80 19.74 3.38
N GLY A 84 1.73 19.54 2.07
CA GLY A 84 2.91 19.47 1.19
C GLY A 84 3.60 18.10 1.16
N SER A 85 3.05 17.11 1.86
CA SER A 85 3.43 15.70 1.73
C SER A 85 2.83 15.08 0.47
N GLN A 86 3.18 13.81 0.21
CA GLN A 86 2.65 13.05 -0.91
C GLN A 86 2.12 11.69 -0.46
N TRP A 87 1.08 11.22 -1.15
CA TRP A 87 0.66 9.83 -1.15
C TRP A 87 0.35 9.42 -2.59
N ALA A 88 0.33 8.11 -2.85
CA ALA A 88 -0.03 7.59 -4.15
C ALA A 88 -1.20 6.63 -4.05
N ARG A 89 -2.09 6.66 -5.04
CA ARG A 89 -3.17 5.68 -5.14
C ARG A 89 -2.56 4.30 -5.39
N ASN A 90 -3.09 3.28 -4.73
CA ASN A 90 -2.78 1.90 -5.05
C ASN A 90 -3.01 1.67 -6.56
N PRO A 91 -1.99 1.24 -7.33
CA PRO A 91 -2.11 1.14 -8.78
C PRO A 91 -2.94 -0.06 -9.25
N ILE A 92 -3.34 -0.96 -8.34
CA ILE A 92 -4.12 -2.15 -8.68
C ILE A 92 -5.62 -1.85 -8.55
N PRO A 93 -6.40 -1.84 -9.64
CA PRO A 93 -7.82 -1.55 -9.55
C PRO A 93 -8.57 -2.69 -8.87
N SER A 94 -9.46 -2.31 -7.96
CA SER A 94 -10.52 -3.19 -7.53
C SER A 94 -11.69 -3.16 -8.51
N CYS A 95 -12.74 -3.93 -8.23
CA CYS A 95 -13.84 -4.09 -9.16
C CYS A 95 -14.91 -3.03 -8.95
N ARG A 96 -15.76 -2.84 -9.96
CA ARG A 96 -16.93 -1.98 -9.96
C ARG A 96 -18.14 -2.82 -10.31
N LEU A 97 -18.60 -3.63 -9.35
CA LEU A 97 -19.74 -4.52 -9.51
C LEU A 97 -21.09 -3.77 -9.45
N CYS A 98 -21.13 -2.64 -8.74
CA CYS A 98 -22.24 -1.70 -8.74
C CYS A 98 -21.74 -0.25 -8.62
N ASP A 99 -22.65 0.70 -8.85
CA ASP A 99 -22.44 2.09 -8.46
C ASP A 99 -22.56 2.20 -6.94
N GLN A 100 -21.50 2.67 -6.27
CA GLN A 100 -21.48 2.83 -4.82
C GLN A 100 -22.48 3.88 -4.33
N SER A 101 -22.96 4.78 -5.20
CA SER A 101 -24.06 5.69 -4.83
C SER A 101 -25.35 4.94 -4.45
N ALA A 102 -25.49 3.67 -4.84
CA ALA A 102 -26.59 2.81 -4.42
C ALA A 102 -26.53 2.40 -2.94
N CYS A 103 -25.36 2.51 -2.30
CA CYS A 103 -25.17 2.19 -0.89
C CYS A 103 -25.67 3.29 0.06
N GLY A 104 -26.09 4.43 -0.48
CA GLY A 104 -26.56 5.58 0.29
C GLY A 104 -25.52 6.69 0.41
N PRO A 105 -25.83 7.76 1.17
CA PRO A 105 -24.85 8.79 1.46
C PRO A 105 -23.76 8.26 2.40
N GLY A 106 -22.55 8.81 2.32
CA GLY A 106 -21.48 8.48 3.25
C GLY A 106 -21.88 8.78 4.70
N ILE A 107 -21.85 7.75 5.56
CA ILE A 107 -22.25 7.83 6.95
C ILE A 107 -20.98 7.98 7.80
N GLY A 108 -20.96 8.99 8.68
CA GLY A 108 -19.84 9.16 9.60
C GLY A 108 -19.86 8.09 10.70
N MET A 109 -18.69 7.56 11.05
CA MET A 109 -18.53 6.65 12.18
C MET A 109 -19.00 7.30 13.50
N ASN A 110 -19.88 6.61 14.22
CA ASN A 110 -20.25 6.95 15.59
C ASN A 110 -19.49 6.06 16.59
N LEU A 111 -18.34 6.54 17.07
CA LEU A 111 -17.47 5.78 17.98
C LEU A 111 -18.09 5.48 19.36
N SER A 112 -19.22 6.09 19.71
CA SER A 112 -19.94 5.80 20.96
C SER A 112 -21.03 4.74 20.79
N GLU A 113 -21.41 4.45 19.54
CA GLU A 113 -22.49 3.53 19.23
C GLU A 113 -21.94 2.13 18.95
N ALA A 114 -22.35 1.19 19.81
CA ALA A 114 -21.99 -0.20 19.67
C ALA A 114 -22.89 -0.90 18.64
N PHE A 115 -22.30 -1.81 17.87
CA PHE A 115 -23.02 -2.66 16.92
C PHE A 115 -22.51 -4.09 16.96
N LYS A 116 -23.26 -5.00 16.32
CA LYS A 116 -22.89 -6.42 16.21
C LYS A 116 -22.61 -6.76 14.75
N PRO A 117 -21.36 -7.02 14.35
CA PRO A 117 -20.93 -7.16 12.95
C PRO A 117 -21.44 -8.41 12.20
N GLY A 118 -22.35 -9.18 12.81
CA GLY A 118 -22.92 -10.39 12.25
C GLY A 118 -22.00 -11.62 12.33
N PHE A 119 -22.48 -12.73 11.76
CA PHE A 119 -21.94 -14.08 11.92
C PHE A 119 -20.43 -14.21 11.67
N TRP A 120 -19.90 -13.57 10.62
CA TRP A 120 -18.51 -13.72 10.19
C TRP A 120 -17.46 -13.11 11.12
N MET A 121 -17.85 -12.16 11.96
CA MET A 121 -16.97 -11.53 12.95
C MET A 121 -17.24 -12.06 14.37
N GLY A 122 -18.02 -13.13 14.49
CA GLY A 122 -18.37 -13.76 15.76
C GLY A 122 -19.20 -12.86 16.68
N ASN A 123 -19.18 -13.15 17.98
CA ASN A 123 -19.95 -12.40 18.99
C ASN A 123 -19.25 -11.11 19.47
N GLN A 124 -18.40 -10.52 18.64
CA GLN A 124 -17.69 -9.29 18.99
C GLN A 124 -18.67 -8.12 19.12
N THR A 125 -18.39 -7.20 20.05
CA THR A 125 -19.03 -5.88 20.07
C THR A 125 -18.04 -4.91 19.45
N MET A 126 -18.46 -4.23 18.39
CA MET A 126 -17.68 -3.21 17.71
C MET A 126 -18.34 -1.85 17.91
N TYR A 127 -17.60 -0.77 17.63
CA TYR A 127 -18.07 0.60 17.74
C TYR A 127 -17.91 1.32 16.40
N GLY A 128 -18.83 2.23 16.09
CA GLY A 128 -18.90 2.90 14.79
C GLY A 128 -20.33 3.14 14.31
N GLY A 129 -21.32 2.50 14.94
CA GLY A 129 -22.73 2.52 14.55
C GLY A 129 -23.08 1.45 13.50
N GLN A 130 -24.31 0.94 13.58
CA GLN A 130 -24.78 -0.13 12.68
C GLN A 130 -24.95 0.37 11.24
N ASP A 131 -25.53 1.55 11.06
CA ASP A 131 -25.80 2.12 9.73
C ASP A 131 -24.51 2.36 8.95
N TRP A 132 -23.48 2.90 9.60
CA TRP A 132 -22.15 3.06 9.01
C TRP A 132 -21.55 1.71 8.59
N PHE A 133 -21.65 0.70 9.47
CA PHE A 133 -21.10 -0.61 9.16
C PHE A 133 -21.79 -1.28 7.96
N ASP A 134 -23.09 -1.12 7.83
CA ASP A 134 -23.87 -1.66 6.71
C ASP A 134 -23.56 -0.92 5.39
N GLU A 135 -23.36 0.39 5.45
CA GLU A 135 -22.91 1.20 4.30
C GLU A 135 -21.52 0.76 3.81
N GLU A 136 -20.55 0.65 4.71
CA GLU A 136 -19.19 0.17 4.40
C GLU A 136 -19.20 -1.23 3.76
N ARG A 137 -20.02 -2.14 4.30
CA ARG A 137 -20.20 -3.49 3.75
C ARG A 137 -20.76 -3.44 2.32
N CYS A 138 -21.74 -2.57 2.07
CA CYS A 138 -22.26 -2.37 0.73
C CYS A 138 -21.19 -1.86 -0.22
N ASN A 139 -20.42 -0.84 0.19
CA ASN A 139 -19.34 -0.26 -0.60
C ASN A 139 -18.27 -1.30 -0.95
N GLN A 140 -17.89 -2.16 0.00
CA GLN A 140 -16.96 -3.29 -0.20
C GLN A 140 -17.47 -4.30 -1.23
N HIS A 141 -18.73 -4.69 -1.11
CA HIS A 141 -19.34 -5.61 -2.06
C HIS A 141 -19.39 -5.00 -3.47
N CYS A 142 -19.78 -3.73 -3.61
CA CYS A 142 -19.72 -3.03 -4.91
C CYS A 142 -18.30 -2.94 -5.45
N ALA A 143 -17.30 -2.89 -4.56
CA ALA A 143 -15.90 -2.80 -4.94
C ALA A 143 -15.23 -4.17 -5.22
N GLY A 144 -16.02 -5.26 -5.21
CA GLY A 144 -15.54 -6.61 -5.55
C GLY A 144 -14.80 -7.33 -4.42
N HIS A 145 -15.18 -7.09 -3.16
CA HIS A 145 -14.65 -7.87 -2.03
C HIS A 145 -14.70 -9.39 -2.30
N ASN A 146 -13.61 -10.10 -2.01
CA ASN A 146 -13.38 -11.53 -2.29
C ASN A 146 -13.29 -11.93 -3.77
N MET A 147 -13.32 -10.99 -4.72
CA MET A 147 -13.08 -11.31 -6.12
C MET A 147 -11.59 -11.46 -6.41
N THR A 148 -11.21 -12.61 -6.93
CA THR A 148 -9.83 -12.92 -7.37
C THR A 148 -9.37 -11.96 -8.47
N ALA A 149 -10.17 -11.77 -9.51
CA ALA A 149 -9.94 -10.79 -10.57
C ALA A 149 -11.28 -10.14 -10.96
N CYS A 150 -11.24 -8.95 -11.55
CA CYS A 150 -12.45 -8.28 -11.96
C CYS A 150 -13.01 -8.86 -13.27
N PRO A 151 -14.35 -8.98 -13.41
CA PRO A 151 -14.95 -9.33 -14.68
C PRO A 151 -14.58 -8.32 -15.79
N PRO A 152 -14.59 -8.74 -17.07
CA PRO A 152 -14.29 -7.84 -18.18
C PRO A 152 -15.13 -6.56 -18.14
N GLY A 153 -14.45 -5.40 -18.21
CA GLY A 153 -15.11 -4.08 -18.20
C GLY A 153 -15.62 -3.62 -16.84
N MET A 154 -15.33 -4.34 -15.75
CA MET A 154 -15.78 -4.03 -14.39
C MET A 154 -14.64 -3.61 -13.46
N THR A 155 -13.58 -2.99 -13.95
CA THR A 155 -12.55 -2.39 -13.08
C THR A 155 -12.95 -0.95 -12.72
N GLN A 156 -12.58 -0.48 -11.53
CA GLN A 156 -12.82 0.92 -11.13
C GLN A 156 -12.04 1.92 -11.99
N PHE A 157 -10.85 1.52 -12.42
CA PHE A 157 -9.99 2.22 -13.38
C PHE A 157 -9.24 1.19 -14.25
N PRO A 158 -8.62 1.58 -15.38
CA PRO A 158 -7.92 0.63 -16.25
C PRO A 158 -6.85 -0.17 -15.50
N GLU A 159 -6.74 -1.46 -15.81
CA GLU A 159 -5.64 -2.29 -15.29
C GLU A 159 -4.30 -1.69 -15.72
N PRO A 160 -3.29 -1.62 -14.82
CA PRO A 160 -1.98 -1.11 -15.19
C PRO A 160 -1.29 -2.03 -16.19
N LEU A 161 -1.53 -3.34 -16.09
CA LEU A 161 -1.06 -4.38 -16.99
C LEU A 161 -2.17 -5.46 -17.12
N PRO A 162 -2.22 -6.23 -18.21
CA PRO A 162 -3.30 -7.20 -18.42
C PRO A 162 -3.45 -8.22 -17.29
N GLY A 163 -4.67 -8.37 -16.76
CA GLY A 163 -4.99 -9.33 -15.70
C GLY A 163 -4.60 -8.89 -14.29
N ILE A 164 -4.20 -7.63 -14.13
CA ILE A 164 -3.80 -7.03 -12.85
C ILE A 164 -4.97 -6.23 -12.29
N SER A 165 -5.89 -6.91 -11.62
CA SER A 165 -7.04 -6.32 -10.92
C SER A 165 -7.60 -7.25 -9.84
N GLY A 166 -8.57 -6.75 -9.08
CA GLY A 166 -9.33 -7.52 -8.11
C GLY A 166 -8.80 -7.41 -6.68
N TYR A 167 -9.46 -8.15 -5.79
CA TYR A 167 -9.21 -8.14 -4.36
C TYR A 167 -8.03 -9.04 -3.96
N SER A 168 -7.96 -10.27 -4.46
CA SER A 168 -6.90 -11.23 -4.10
C SER A 168 -5.94 -11.57 -5.24
N GLY A 169 -6.15 -11.01 -6.43
CA GLY A 169 -5.37 -11.27 -7.65
C GLY A 169 -5.68 -12.63 -8.29
N ALA A 170 -5.38 -12.77 -9.58
CA ALA A 170 -5.74 -13.91 -10.44
C ALA A 170 -5.29 -15.31 -9.95
N TYR A 171 -4.45 -15.39 -8.92
CA TYR A 171 -3.90 -16.64 -8.38
C TYR A 171 -4.47 -16.90 -6.98
N SER A 172 -5.32 -17.91 -6.86
CA SER A 172 -5.90 -18.36 -5.60
C SER A 172 -4.87 -19.10 -4.71
N ALA A 173 -3.76 -18.46 -4.38
CA ALA A 173 -2.89 -18.92 -3.31
C ALA A 173 -3.36 -18.27 -2.00
N ARG A 174 -3.23 -18.99 -0.88
CA ARG A 174 -3.51 -18.47 0.47
C ARG A 174 -2.55 -17.34 0.90
N GLU A 175 -1.73 -16.82 -0.02
CA GLU A 175 -0.55 -15.99 0.22
C GLU A 175 -0.65 -14.59 -0.40
N GLY A 176 -1.68 -14.29 -1.22
CA GLY A 176 -1.90 -12.94 -1.76
C GLY A 176 -1.56 -12.76 -3.24
N LEU A 177 -1.35 -11.50 -3.64
CA LEU A 177 -0.86 -11.18 -4.98
C LEU A 177 0.54 -11.79 -5.18
N PRO A 178 0.84 -12.41 -6.34
CA PRO A 178 2.11 -13.10 -6.58
C PRO A 178 3.28 -12.15 -6.89
N TYR A 179 3.11 -10.85 -6.65
CA TYR A 179 4.06 -9.79 -6.97
C TYR A 179 4.03 -8.70 -5.89
N SER A 180 5.15 -7.99 -5.79
CA SER A 180 5.27 -6.73 -5.08
C SER A 180 5.11 -5.55 -6.04
N VAL A 181 4.59 -4.45 -5.53
CA VAL A 181 4.68 -3.14 -6.17
C VAL A 181 5.97 -2.49 -5.68
N VAL A 182 6.84 -2.10 -6.60
CA VAL A 182 8.11 -1.43 -6.34
C VAL A 182 8.00 0.03 -6.76
N ASP A 183 8.50 0.90 -5.92
CA ASP A 183 8.51 2.35 -6.09
C ASP A 183 9.91 2.90 -5.88
N GLU A 184 10.13 4.10 -6.41
CA GLU A 184 11.29 4.91 -6.11
C GLU A 184 10.87 6.12 -5.26
N VAL A 185 11.66 6.42 -4.22
CA VAL A 185 11.44 7.57 -3.33
C VAL A 185 12.71 8.40 -3.17
N HIS A 186 12.53 9.71 -3.03
CA HIS A 186 13.62 10.62 -2.68
C HIS A 186 13.91 10.55 -1.17
N VAL A 187 15.15 10.21 -0.81
CA VAL A 187 15.63 10.32 0.55
C VAL A 187 16.17 11.74 0.78
N PRO A 188 15.63 12.55 1.72
CA PRO A 188 16.07 13.93 1.89
C PRO A 188 17.56 14.02 2.26
N ALA A 189 18.30 14.90 1.57
CA ALA A 189 19.74 15.09 1.79
C ALA A 189 20.08 15.62 3.19
N GLY A 190 19.15 16.35 3.81
CA GLY A 190 19.31 16.95 5.13
C GLY A 190 19.07 16.00 6.30
N LEU A 191 18.77 14.71 6.07
CA LEU A 191 18.61 13.75 7.16
C LEU A 191 19.91 13.52 7.93
N GLU A 192 19.78 13.38 9.25
CA GLU A 192 20.85 12.90 10.10
C GLU A 192 21.18 11.46 9.74
N ILE A 193 22.47 11.13 9.72
CA ILE A 193 22.93 9.75 9.53
C ILE A 193 22.60 8.96 10.81
N GLY A 194 22.10 7.75 10.66
CA GLY A 194 21.73 6.91 11.80
C GLY A 194 20.67 5.89 11.45
N ASP A 195 20.10 5.28 12.49
CA ASP A 195 19.09 4.23 12.35
C ASP A 195 17.69 4.83 12.41
N TYR A 196 16.80 4.36 11.53
CA TYR A 196 15.45 4.85 11.34
C TYR A 196 14.49 3.67 11.20
N LEU A 197 13.23 3.89 11.56
CA LEU A 197 12.13 3.08 11.07
C LEU A 197 11.60 3.69 9.78
N LEU A 198 11.53 2.87 8.73
CA LEU A 198 10.74 3.11 7.54
C LEU A 198 9.33 2.58 7.76
N SER A 199 8.32 3.43 7.64
CA SER A 199 6.92 3.06 7.66
C SER A 199 6.33 3.12 6.26
N TRP A 200 5.77 2.01 5.79
CA TRP A 200 4.73 2.01 4.76
C TRP A 200 3.38 2.14 5.45
N ARG A 201 2.62 3.18 5.10
CA ARG A 201 1.24 3.38 5.57
C ARG A 201 0.31 3.36 4.39
N TRP A 202 -0.79 2.62 4.54
CA TRP A 202 -1.84 2.48 3.56
C TRP A 202 -3.20 2.71 4.19
N ASP A 203 -3.90 3.71 3.67
CA ASP A 203 -5.25 4.08 4.09
C ASP A 203 -6.21 3.49 3.04
N CYS A 204 -7.01 2.52 3.46
CA CYS A 204 -7.88 1.75 2.57
C CYS A 204 -9.08 2.58 2.12
N GLU A 205 -9.51 2.38 0.87
CA GLU A 205 -10.73 3.00 0.33
C GLU A 205 -11.96 2.14 0.59
N GLN A 206 -11.81 0.81 0.51
CA GLN A 206 -12.94 -0.10 0.61
C GLN A 206 -13.29 -0.45 2.04
N THR A 207 -12.32 -0.47 2.95
CA THR A 207 -12.52 -0.91 4.31
C THR A 207 -12.05 0.17 5.27
N PRO A 208 -12.64 0.24 6.48
CA PRO A 208 -12.20 1.19 7.50
C PRO A 208 -10.95 0.68 8.20
N GLN A 209 -9.87 0.60 7.44
CA GLN A 209 -8.59 0.02 7.85
C GLN A 209 -7.45 0.96 7.47
N VAL A 210 -6.49 1.06 8.37
CA VAL A 210 -5.18 1.64 8.10
C VAL A 210 -4.16 0.55 8.37
N TRP A 211 -3.40 0.18 7.35
CA TRP A 211 -2.30 -0.77 7.48
C TRP A 211 -1.00 0.00 7.63
N GLN A 212 -0.18 -0.41 8.59
CA GLN A 212 1.16 0.11 8.76
C GLN A 212 2.15 -1.05 8.90
N ASN A 213 3.22 -1.00 8.13
CA ASN A 213 4.34 -1.93 8.22
C ASN A 213 5.62 -1.14 8.41
N CYS A 214 6.53 -1.67 9.23
CA CYS A 214 7.78 -1.00 9.57
C CYS A 214 8.99 -1.88 9.20
N ALA A 215 10.07 -1.24 8.78
CA ALA A 215 11.38 -1.86 8.58
C ALA A 215 12.48 -1.02 9.24
N ASP A 216 13.44 -1.67 9.90
CA ASP A 216 14.65 -1.03 10.38
C ASP A 216 15.58 -0.74 9.20
N ILE A 217 15.98 0.52 9.06
CA ILE A 217 16.90 0.96 8.02
C ILE A 217 17.99 1.84 8.63
N ARG A 218 19.11 1.96 7.91
CA ARG A 218 20.18 2.91 8.26
C ARG A 218 20.35 3.93 7.16
N ILE A 219 20.19 5.21 7.50
CA ILE A 219 20.54 6.32 6.63
C ILE A 219 22.05 6.53 6.71
N VAL A 220 22.73 6.39 5.58
CA VAL A 220 24.18 6.59 5.41
C VAL A 220 24.48 7.71 4.42
N ASP A 221 25.69 8.26 4.47
CA ASP A 221 26.11 9.29 3.52
C ASP A 221 26.40 8.70 2.13
N GLY A 222 26.07 9.44 1.08
CA GLY A 222 26.31 9.05 -0.32
C GLY A 222 27.78 9.13 -0.75
N GLY A 223 28.70 9.41 0.18
CA GLY A 223 30.13 9.32 -0.08
C GLY A 223 30.50 7.85 -0.29
N LYS A 224 30.89 7.50 -1.52
CA LYS A 224 31.34 6.15 -1.90
C LYS A 224 32.21 5.53 -0.80
N GLU A 225 31.68 4.54 -0.09
CA GLU A 225 32.55 3.62 0.64
C GLU A 225 33.38 2.87 -0.42
N VAL A 226 34.67 3.18 -0.49
CA VAL A 226 35.64 2.27 -1.09
C VAL A 226 35.66 1.07 -0.17
N ILE A 227 34.95 0.01 -0.56
CA ILE A 227 35.13 -1.31 0.04
C ILE A 227 36.61 -1.66 -0.19
N LYS A 228 37.45 -1.45 0.84
CA LYS A 228 38.78 -2.03 0.87
C LYS A 228 38.54 -3.53 0.97
N GLY A 229 38.90 -4.25 -0.08
CA GLY A 229 38.92 -5.71 -0.06
C GLY A 229 39.76 -6.22 1.11
N PRO A 230 39.61 -7.50 1.50
CA PRO A 230 40.40 -8.08 2.58
C PRO A 230 41.88 -7.88 2.28
N THR A 231 42.61 -7.29 3.21
CA THR A 231 44.08 -7.29 3.16
C THR A 231 44.57 -8.72 3.41
N ASP A 232 45.43 -9.21 2.52
CA ASP A 232 46.16 -10.48 2.62
C ASP A 232 46.92 -10.63 3.96
#